data_AF-A0A1I7FSR4-F1
#
_entry.id   AF-A0A1I7FSR4-F1
#
_cell.length_a   1.000
_cell.length_b   1.000
_cell.length_c   1.000
_cell.angle_alpha   90.00
_cell.angle_beta   90.00
_cell.angle_gamma   90.00
#
_symmetry.space_group_name_H-M   'P 1'
#
loop_
_entity.id
_entity.type
_entity.pdbx_description
1 polymer ?
#
loop_
_entity_poly.entity_id
_entity_poly.type
_entity_poly.pdbx_seq_one_letter_code
_entity_poly.pdbx_strand_id
1 'polypeptide(L)'
;MRNKSFVIAFSSIFLFCLFFISPSIRAAEPVPGDACSTQYLIAATGGPETTGIRNLMVCNGATWQQLTTWLANGYVGIKTATPAAPLHVNGEVIVGATTGIACGPTITGGLRWSSAGETIEICDGINWREISVSTCDSSPAFFTFTAQNSLGPSSVYSSNIAAVTGMDAGCNATVGVSGQGTPEYRVCSTSNCSSVDITWTTSNNSVAMQGKYIQLRATTAATAGTTHTITASIGPVSSDWSITTTPTDCSTGAIGTVCADGSVYAGTTPDGNVPMYVTRCDYNMTWNGSACINPRPTVTWNNGQSDFVDTSLINCGSAPACDNSGETNTTTLAAADSDSNDAGLQPHAAAKVCDDMTVHGNSDWYLPSIMELNVIFGNKAAVGNFDSGGAAGYWSSSERHMNEAWFQWFTSGSQATSGKNNVGYIRCARK
;
A
#
# COMPACT_ATOMS: atom_id res chain seq x y z
N MET A 1 -85.75 -37.89 -122.99
CA MET A 1 -85.43 -37.05 -124.17
C MET A 1 -84.69 -35.80 -123.70
N ARG A 2 -83.75 -35.28 -124.52
CA ARG A 2 -83.04 -33.98 -124.47
C ARG A 2 -83.07 -33.18 -123.14
N ASN A 3 -81.96 -33.03 -122.41
CA ASN A 3 -80.76 -32.19 -122.71
C ASN A 3 -80.88 -30.75 -122.16
N LYS A 4 -80.07 -30.39 -121.14
CA LYS A 4 -78.99 -29.37 -121.23
C LYS A 4 -78.24 -29.16 -119.90
N SER A 5 -76.94 -28.88 -120.02
CA SER A 5 -75.94 -28.73 -118.95
C SER A 5 -75.62 -27.26 -118.63
N PHE A 6 -75.03 -26.98 -117.46
CA PHE A 6 -74.07 -25.89 -117.09
C PHE A 6 -73.82 -26.04 -115.55
N VAL A 7 -72.73 -26.61 -115.01
CA VAL A 7 -71.31 -26.18 -114.92
C VAL A 7 -71.19 -24.70 -114.49
N ILE A 8 -70.76 -24.33 -113.26
CA ILE A 8 -69.40 -23.99 -112.76
C ILE A 8 -69.61 -23.46 -111.30
N ALA A 9 -68.77 -23.57 -110.24
CA ALA A 9 -67.66 -24.48 -109.86
C ALA A 9 -67.24 -24.22 -108.37
N PHE A 10 -66.43 -25.12 -107.78
CA PHE A 10 -65.53 -24.99 -106.59
C PHE A 10 -65.68 -23.85 -105.54
N SER A 11 -65.82 -24.21 -104.25
CA SER A 11 -64.67 -24.40 -103.32
C SER A 11 -65.11 -24.83 -101.91
N SER A 12 -64.29 -25.63 -101.21
CA SER A 12 -64.59 -26.25 -99.91
C SER A 12 -64.02 -25.46 -98.72
N ILE A 13 -64.62 -25.61 -97.52
CA ILE A 13 -63.91 -25.58 -96.22
C ILE A 13 -64.68 -26.43 -95.20
N PHE A 14 -63.94 -27.23 -94.44
CA PHE A 14 -64.44 -28.16 -93.41
C PHE A 14 -64.22 -27.52 -92.03
N LEU A 15 -65.21 -27.50 -91.14
CA LEU A 15 -65.09 -26.89 -89.80
C LEU A 15 -64.95 -27.98 -88.74
N PHE A 16 -63.81 -27.99 -88.02
CA PHE A 16 -63.51 -28.94 -86.95
C PHE A 16 -63.63 -28.26 -85.58
N CYS A 17 -64.33 -28.88 -84.63
CA CYS A 17 -64.42 -28.38 -83.25
C CYS A 17 -63.14 -28.68 -82.46
N LEU A 18 -62.67 -27.71 -81.67
CA LEU A 18 -61.58 -27.87 -80.71
C LEU A 18 -62.08 -27.52 -79.30
N PHE A 19 -62.12 -28.53 -78.42
CA PHE A 19 -62.29 -28.33 -76.98
C PHE A 19 -60.97 -27.83 -76.38
N PHE A 20 -61.00 -26.66 -75.73
CA PHE A 20 -59.87 -26.19 -74.93
C PHE A 20 -59.80 -26.93 -73.60
N ILE A 21 -58.92 -27.92 -73.52
CA ILE A 21 -58.46 -28.49 -72.25
C ILE A 21 -57.31 -27.59 -71.77
N SER A 22 -57.60 -26.63 -70.89
CA SER A 22 -56.55 -25.89 -70.19
C SER A 22 -55.83 -26.83 -69.21
N PRO A 23 -54.53 -27.09 -69.34
CA PRO A 23 -53.80 -27.85 -68.34
C PRO A 23 -53.81 -27.07 -67.02
N SER A 24 -54.02 -27.76 -65.91
CA SER A 24 -53.89 -27.18 -64.58
C SER A 24 -52.48 -26.61 -64.42
N ILE A 25 -52.35 -25.28 -64.45
CA ILE A 25 -51.10 -24.61 -64.13
C ILE A 25 -50.80 -24.96 -62.67
N ARG A 26 -49.83 -25.85 -62.43
CA ARG A 26 -49.27 -26.04 -61.10
C ARG A 26 -48.67 -24.70 -60.71
N ALA A 27 -49.28 -24.00 -59.76
CA ALA A 27 -48.71 -22.79 -59.20
C ALA A 27 -47.32 -23.17 -58.66
N ALA A 28 -46.27 -22.56 -59.22
CA ALA A 28 -44.94 -22.69 -58.65
C ALA A 28 -44.98 -22.13 -57.23
N GLU A 29 -44.36 -22.83 -56.29
CA GLU A 29 -44.18 -22.27 -54.94
C GLU A 29 -43.34 -21.00 -55.06
N PRO A 30 -43.76 -19.87 -54.47
CA PRO A 30 -43.02 -18.63 -54.64
C PRO A 30 -41.62 -18.74 -54.03
N VAL A 31 -40.65 -18.16 -54.71
CA VAL A 31 -39.27 -18.01 -54.25
C VAL A 31 -38.97 -16.55 -53.86
N PRO A 32 -37.94 -16.28 -53.04
CA PRO A 32 -37.56 -14.91 -52.71
C PRO A 32 -37.29 -14.08 -53.97
N GLY A 33 -37.96 -12.93 -54.08
CA GLY A 33 -37.92 -12.05 -55.26
C GLY A 33 -39.09 -12.21 -56.24
N ASP A 34 -39.88 -13.29 -56.18
CA ASP A 34 -41.07 -13.46 -57.03
C ASP A 34 -42.10 -12.37 -56.79
N ALA A 35 -42.86 -12.02 -57.83
CA ALA A 35 -43.91 -11.01 -57.76
C ALA A 35 -45.05 -11.43 -56.81
N CYS A 36 -45.56 -10.46 -56.03
CA CYS A 36 -46.69 -10.67 -55.13
C CYS A 36 -47.49 -9.37 -54.99
N SER A 37 -48.82 -9.48 -54.90
CA SER A 37 -49.73 -8.31 -54.86
C SER A 37 -50.34 -8.05 -53.47
N THR A 38 -50.49 -9.08 -52.64
CA THR A 38 -51.13 -8.96 -51.32
C THR A 38 -50.09 -8.66 -50.24
N GLN A 39 -49.90 -7.37 -49.93
CA GLN A 39 -48.98 -6.94 -48.88
C GLN A 39 -49.28 -7.65 -47.53
N TYR A 40 -48.22 -8.01 -46.81
CA TYR A 40 -48.22 -8.78 -45.55
C TYR A 40 -48.76 -10.22 -45.63
N LEU A 41 -49.09 -10.74 -46.83
CA LEU A 41 -49.35 -12.18 -46.99
C LEU A 41 -48.11 -12.99 -46.61
N ILE A 42 -48.30 -14.00 -45.76
CA ILE A 42 -47.23 -14.92 -45.33
C ILE A 42 -47.37 -16.24 -46.08
N ALA A 43 -46.25 -16.78 -46.57
CA ALA A 43 -46.18 -18.09 -47.19
C ALA A 43 -45.02 -18.91 -46.61
N ALA A 44 -45.24 -20.21 -46.45
CA ALA A 44 -44.18 -21.18 -46.21
C ALA A 44 -43.93 -21.94 -47.52
N THR A 45 -42.66 -22.03 -47.96
CA THR A 45 -42.29 -22.65 -49.24
C THR A 45 -41.03 -23.52 -49.10
N GLY A 46 -40.78 -24.33 -50.12
CA GLY A 46 -39.72 -25.34 -50.14
C GLY A 46 -40.23 -26.72 -49.74
N GLY A 47 -39.51 -27.74 -50.18
CA GLY A 47 -39.97 -29.13 -50.14
C GLY A 47 -38.83 -30.15 -50.16
N PRO A 48 -39.15 -31.42 -50.41
CA PRO A 48 -38.22 -32.37 -51.01
C PRO A 48 -37.64 -31.81 -52.33
N GLU A 49 -38.48 -31.05 -53.07
CA GLU A 49 -38.18 -30.35 -54.32
C GLU A 49 -37.00 -29.36 -54.22
N THR A 50 -36.71 -28.83 -53.01
CA THR A 50 -35.65 -27.85 -52.73
C THR A 50 -34.59 -28.41 -51.79
N THR A 51 -34.22 -29.69 -51.97
CA THR A 51 -33.18 -30.39 -51.18
C THR A 51 -33.34 -30.27 -49.67
N GLY A 52 -34.59 -30.23 -49.19
CA GLY A 52 -34.93 -30.15 -47.76
C GLY A 52 -34.93 -28.74 -47.17
N ILE A 53 -34.58 -27.70 -47.93
CA ILE A 53 -34.69 -26.30 -47.49
C ILE A 53 -36.18 -25.94 -47.31
N ARG A 54 -36.50 -25.11 -46.31
CA ARG A 54 -37.79 -24.42 -46.15
C ARG A 54 -37.56 -22.93 -45.97
N ASN A 55 -38.50 -22.11 -46.42
CA ASN A 55 -38.52 -20.67 -46.18
C ASN A 55 -39.85 -20.23 -45.57
N LEU A 56 -39.81 -19.24 -44.68
CA LEU A 56 -40.97 -18.40 -44.38
C LEU A 56 -40.77 -17.07 -45.08
N MET A 57 -41.80 -16.60 -45.77
CA MET A 57 -41.74 -15.39 -46.58
C MET A 57 -42.91 -14.48 -46.28
N VAL A 58 -42.72 -13.18 -46.51
CA VAL A 58 -43.77 -12.16 -46.47
C VAL A 58 -43.78 -11.36 -47.77
N CYS A 59 -44.96 -11.11 -48.31
CA CYS A 59 -45.11 -10.20 -49.44
C CYS A 59 -45.00 -8.74 -48.98
N ASN A 60 -44.11 -7.94 -49.59
CA ASN A 60 -44.00 -6.51 -49.27
C ASN A 60 -45.00 -5.61 -50.03
N GLY A 61 -45.86 -6.20 -50.88
CA GLY A 61 -46.79 -5.51 -51.78
C GLY A 61 -46.32 -5.44 -53.24
N ALA A 62 -45.10 -5.92 -53.53
CA ALA A 62 -44.56 -6.08 -54.87
C ALA A 62 -43.80 -7.40 -55.07
N THR A 63 -43.00 -7.82 -54.08
CA THR A 63 -42.17 -9.04 -54.12
C THR A 63 -42.16 -9.82 -52.81
N TRP A 64 -41.97 -11.14 -52.92
CA TRP A 64 -41.78 -12.04 -51.79
C TRP A 64 -40.42 -11.81 -51.11
N GLN A 65 -40.45 -11.50 -49.82
CA GLN A 65 -39.28 -11.27 -48.98
C GLN A 65 -39.07 -12.44 -48.03
N GLN A 66 -37.86 -12.99 -48.00
CA GLN A 66 -37.47 -14.06 -47.09
C GLN A 66 -37.38 -13.55 -45.64
N LEU A 67 -38.15 -14.15 -44.72
CA LEU A 67 -38.08 -13.90 -43.29
C LEU A 67 -37.15 -14.88 -42.59
N THR A 68 -37.37 -16.18 -42.82
CA THR A 68 -36.51 -17.25 -42.30
C THR A 68 -36.21 -18.30 -43.35
N THR A 69 -35.09 -18.99 -43.18
CA THR A 69 -34.70 -20.17 -43.96
C THR A 69 -34.28 -21.27 -43.00
N TRP A 70 -34.88 -22.45 -43.12
CA TRP A 70 -34.45 -23.66 -42.44
C TRP A 70 -33.69 -24.53 -43.45
N LEU A 71 -32.41 -24.78 -43.19
CA LEU A 71 -31.58 -25.66 -43.99
C LEU A 71 -31.74 -27.12 -43.53
N ALA A 72 -31.52 -28.07 -44.45
CA ALA A 72 -31.62 -29.51 -44.16
C ALA A 72 -30.63 -30.02 -43.11
N ASN A 73 -29.57 -29.24 -42.80
CA ASN A 73 -28.61 -29.51 -41.73
C ASN A 73 -29.01 -28.94 -40.36
N GLY A 74 -30.25 -28.42 -40.21
CA GLY A 74 -30.80 -27.90 -38.95
C GLY A 74 -30.49 -26.42 -38.66
N TYR A 75 -29.78 -25.72 -39.55
CA TYR A 75 -29.48 -24.29 -39.36
C TYR A 75 -30.69 -23.44 -39.74
N VAL A 76 -30.95 -22.38 -38.97
CA VAL A 76 -32.04 -21.43 -39.26
C VAL A 76 -31.47 -20.03 -39.44
N GLY A 77 -31.60 -19.48 -40.64
CA GLY A 77 -31.27 -18.08 -40.93
C GLY A 77 -32.49 -17.19 -40.73
N ILE A 78 -32.30 -16.02 -40.12
CA ILE A 78 -33.27 -14.92 -40.15
C ILE A 78 -32.74 -13.89 -41.16
N LYS A 79 -33.51 -13.58 -42.21
CA LYS A 79 -33.13 -12.71 -43.34
C LYS A 79 -31.79 -13.07 -44.04
N THR A 80 -31.31 -14.31 -43.89
CA THR A 80 -30.14 -14.83 -44.63
C THR A 80 -30.40 -16.25 -45.12
N ALA A 81 -30.00 -16.55 -46.35
CA ALA A 81 -30.07 -17.89 -46.94
C ALA A 81 -28.86 -18.78 -46.57
N THR A 82 -27.80 -18.18 -46.00
CA THR A 82 -26.57 -18.87 -45.60
C THR A 82 -26.25 -18.60 -44.12
N PRO A 83 -27.08 -19.12 -43.18
CA PRO A 83 -26.77 -19.04 -41.74
C PRO A 83 -25.43 -19.74 -41.42
N ALA A 84 -24.53 -19.02 -40.74
CA ALA A 84 -23.23 -19.54 -40.32
C ALA A 84 -23.23 -20.23 -38.94
N ALA A 85 -24.35 -20.18 -38.22
CA ALA A 85 -24.57 -20.83 -36.93
C ALA A 85 -26.06 -21.21 -36.77
N PRO A 86 -26.40 -22.21 -35.94
CA PRO A 86 -27.80 -22.54 -35.63
C PRO A 86 -28.44 -21.50 -34.71
N LEU A 87 -29.74 -21.24 -34.90
CA LEU A 87 -30.57 -20.35 -34.09
C LEU A 87 -31.30 -21.17 -33.01
N HIS A 88 -31.19 -20.80 -31.74
CA HIS A 88 -31.65 -21.61 -30.60
C HIS A 88 -32.90 -20.96 -29.92
N VAL A 89 -34.13 -21.46 -30.10
CA VAL A 89 -34.96 -22.47 -29.36
C VAL A 89 -35.25 -22.25 -27.86
N ASN A 90 -36.32 -22.90 -27.39
CA ASN A 90 -36.89 -22.86 -26.04
C ASN A 90 -35.95 -23.49 -24.99
N GLY A 91 -35.06 -22.66 -24.44
CA GLY A 91 -34.00 -23.00 -23.49
C GLY A 91 -32.97 -21.86 -23.45
N GLU A 92 -31.75 -22.13 -23.01
CA GLU A 92 -30.61 -21.21 -23.12
C GLU A 92 -30.21 -21.01 -24.59
N VAL A 93 -29.85 -19.81 -25.02
CA VAL A 93 -29.37 -19.59 -26.40
C VAL A 93 -27.93 -20.04 -26.55
N ILE A 94 -27.68 -21.10 -27.32
CA ILE A 94 -26.31 -21.51 -27.69
C ILE A 94 -25.74 -20.50 -28.68
N VAL A 95 -24.71 -19.77 -28.26
CA VAL A 95 -23.96 -18.88 -29.15
C VAL A 95 -22.92 -19.71 -29.92
N GLY A 96 -22.96 -19.65 -31.25
CA GLY A 96 -22.05 -20.43 -32.09
C GLY A 96 -20.57 -20.02 -31.96
N ALA A 97 -19.68 -20.98 -32.19
CA ALA A 97 -18.23 -20.75 -32.22
C ALA A 97 -17.84 -19.70 -33.27
N THR A 98 -16.73 -19.00 -33.02
CA THR A 98 -16.24 -17.93 -33.91
C THR A 98 -16.13 -18.38 -35.38
N THR A 99 -16.76 -17.62 -36.26
CA THR A 99 -16.76 -17.82 -37.71
C THR A 99 -15.58 -17.14 -38.42
N GLY A 100 -14.64 -16.56 -37.66
CA GLY A 100 -13.50 -15.78 -38.18
C GLY A 100 -13.83 -14.33 -38.54
N ILE A 101 -15.07 -13.86 -38.31
CA ILE A 101 -15.46 -12.47 -38.58
C ILE A 101 -14.76 -11.51 -37.61
N ALA A 102 -14.08 -10.50 -38.15
CA ALA A 102 -13.45 -9.43 -37.39
C ALA A 102 -14.50 -8.49 -36.78
N CYS A 103 -14.28 -8.03 -35.54
CA CYS A 103 -15.12 -7.00 -34.95
C CYS A 103 -14.94 -5.67 -35.70
N GLY A 104 -16.03 -4.92 -35.81
CA GLY A 104 -16.09 -3.69 -36.59
C GLY A 104 -17.42 -2.96 -36.39
N PRO A 105 -17.56 -1.74 -36.94
CA PRO A 105 -18.74 -0.89 -36.75
C PRO A 105 -20.03 -1.51 -37.32
N THR A 106 -19.93 -2.49 -38.21
CA THR A 106 -21.07 -3.20 -38.83
C THR A 106 -21.62 -4.34 -37.98
N ILE A 107 -20.89 -4.82 -36.97
CA ILE A 107 -21.29 -5.93 -36.09
C ILE A 107 -21.14 -5.61 -34.59
N THR A 108 -21.11 -4.32 -34.25
CA THR A 108 -21.10 -3.83 -32.87
C THR A 108 -22.32 -4.37 -32.10
N GLY A 109 -22.10 -4.84 -30.87
CA GLY A 109 -23.14 -5.50 -30.06
C GLY A 109 -23.40 -6.97 -30.44
N GLY A 110 -22.75 -7.52 -31.48
CA GLY A 110 -22.82 -8.94 -31.80
C GLY A 110 -22.17 -9.81 -30.73
N LEU A 111 -22.77 -10.98 -30.46
CA LEU A 111 -22.28 -11.99 -29.52
C LEU A 111 -21.68 -13.20 -30.26
N ARG A 112 -20.57 -13.76 -29.76
CA ARG A 112 -19.98 -15.01 -30.27
C ARG A 112 -19.46 -15.91 -29.14
N TRP A 113 -19.27 -17.20 -29.41
CA TRP A 113 -18.48 -18.08 -28.56
C TRP A 113 -17.02 -18.11 -29.02
N SER A 114 -16.10 -17.91 -28.09
CA SER A 114 -14.66 -17.95 -28.31
C SER A 114 -14.10 -19.28 -27.83
N SER A 115 -13.79 -20.19 -28.77
CA SER A 115 -13.20 -21.49 -28.43
C SER A 115 -11.76 -21.41 -27.91
N ALA A 116 -11.11 -20.25 -28.03
CA ALA A 116 -9.77 -20.02 -27.50
C ALA A 116 -9.79 -19.46 -26.05
N GLY A 117 -10.83 -18.70 -25.69
CA GLY A 117 -11.05 -18.21 -24.33
C GLY A 117 -12.08 -19.02 -23.51
N GLU A 118 -12.69 -20.05 -24.11
CA GLU A 118 -13.80 -20.85 -23.54
C GLU A 118 -14.94 -19.98 -22.95
N THR A 119 -15.23 -18.86 -23.62
CA THR A 119 -16.06 -17.78 -23.09
C THR A 119 -16.94 -17.14 -24.16
N ILE A 120 -17.95 -16.37 -23.75
CA ILE A 120 -18.78 -15.56 -24.64
C ILE A 120 -18.08 -14.21 -24.84
N GLU A 121 -18.07 -13.68 -26.07
CA GLU A 121 -17.51 -12.37 -26.39
C GLU A 121 -18.55 -11.47 -27.07
N ILE A 122 -18.47 -10.16 -26.81
CA ILE A 122 -19.21 -9.10 -27.48
C ILE A 122 -18.28 -8.22 -28.34
N CYS A 123 -18.73 -7.82 -29.52
CA CYS A 123 -18.00 -6.87 -30.36
C CYS A 123 -18.28 -5.43 -29.92
N ASP A 124 -17.25 -4.67 -29.53
CA ASP A 124 -17.37 -3.26 -29.12
C ASP A 124 -17.35 -2.25 -30.29
N GLY A 125 -17.23 -2.75 -31.53
CA GLY A 125 -17.08 -1.98 -32.76
C GLY A 125 -15.65 -1.91 -33.31
N ILE A 126 -14.65 -2.42 -32.56
CA ILE A 126 -13.25 -2.53 -32.97
C ILE A 126 -12.68 -3.91 -32.61
N ASN A 127 -12.92 -4.37 -31.38
CA ASN A 127 -12.40 -5.61 -30.81
C ASN A 127 -13.52 -6.48 -30.23
N TRP A 128 -13.30 -7.79 -30.26
CA TRP A 128 -14.08 -8.71 -29.47
C TRP A 128 -13.61 -8.66 -28.01
N ARG A 129 -14.55 -8.51 -27.07
CA ARG A 129 -14.30 -8.45 -25.62
C ARG A 129 -15.05 -9.57 -24.93
N GLU A 130 -14.40 -10.22 -23.99
CA GLU A 130 -15.04 -11.23 -23.14
C GLU A 130 -16.22 -10.64 -22.33
N ILE A 131 -17.28 -11.45 -22.20
CA ILE A 131 -18.37 -11.28 -21.24
C ILE A 131 -18.19 -12.34 -20.16
N SER A 132 -17.38 -12.03 -19.16
CA SER A 132 -17.24 -12.80 -17.94
C SER A 132 -18.00 -12.14 -16.79
N VAL A 133 -18.38 -12.93 -15.78
CA VAL A 133 -18.76 -12.37 -14.48
C VAL A 133 -17.49 -11.79 -13.89
N SER A 134 -17.44 -10.47 -13.66
CA SER A 134 -16.33 -9.84 -12.93
C SER A 134 -16.27 -10.46 -11.53
N THR A 135 -15.32 -11.37 -11.32
CA THR A 135 -15.01 -11.90 -9.99
C THR A 135 -14.41 -10.78 -9.17
N CYS A 136 -15.29 -10.12 -8.42
CA CYS A 136 -15.03 -9.09 -7.43
C CYS A 136 -13.64 -9.18 -6.79
N ASP A 137 -12.72 -8.26 -7.15
CA ASP A 137 -11.39 -8.25 -6.58
C ASP A 137 -11.45 -7.79 -5.12
N SER A 138 -11.25 -8.75 -4.22
CA SER A 138 -11.20 -8.55 -2.77
C SER A 138 -9.77 -8.55 -2.20
N SER A 139 -8.75 -8.52 -3.07
CA SER A 139 -7.33 -8.48 -2.70
C SER A 139 -6.79 -7.05 -2.73
N PRO A 140 -6.62 -6.38 -1.58
CA PRO A 140 -6.05 -5.03 -1.56
C PRO A 140 -4.58 -5.02 -1.97
N ALA A 141 -4.11 -3.86 -2.42
CA ALA A 141 -2.69 -3.53 -2.42
C ALA A 141 -2.13 -3.63 -0.99
N PHE A 142 -0.84 -3.97 -0.89
CA PHE A 142 -0.18 -4.14 0.41
C PHE A 142 -0.19 -2.84 1.23
N PHE A 143 -0.72 -2.93 2.45
CA PHE A 143 -0.80 -1.85 3.43
C PHE A 143 0.21 -2.07 4.55
N THR A 144 0.69 -1.01 5.20
CA THR A 144 1.77 -1.10 6.19
C THR A 144 1.45 -0.39 7.50
N PHE A 145 1.97 -0.95 8.59
CA PHE A 145 1.98 -0.32 9.90
C PHE A 145 3.42 0.04 10.32
N THR A 146 3.57 1.13 11.05
CA THR A 146 4.85 1.57 11.61
C THR A 146 5.06 0.91 12.97
N ALA A 147 6.17 0.19 13.14
CA ALA A 147 6.58 -0.39 14.41
C ALA A 147 6.71 0.70 15.50
N GLN A 148 6.29 0.40 16.73
CA GLN A 148 6.39 1.32 17.86
C GLN A 148 7.20 0.68 18.99
N ASN A 149 8.30 1.34 19.36
CA ASN A 149 9.28 0.84 20.32
C ASN A 149 9.31 1.70 21.58
N SER A 150 9.92 1.18 22.65
CA SER A 150 10.08 1.90 23.93
C SER A 150 8.75 2.34 24.54
N LEU A 151 7.77 1.44 24.50
CA LEU A 151 6.43 1.66 25.04
C LEU A 151 6.34 1.21 26.50
N GLY A 152 5.45 1.85 27.27
CA GLY A 152 5.13 1.42 28.62
C GLY A 152 4.52 0.01 28.64
N PRO A 153 4.82 -0.82 29.66
CA PRO A 153 4.25 -2.15 29.78
C PRO A 153 2.75 -2.12 30.09
N SER A 154 2.06 -3.22 29.79
CA SER A 154 0.64 -3.45 30.12
C SER A 154 -0.31 -2.32 29.70
N SER A 155 0.01 -1.62 28.61
CA SER A 155 -0.65 -0.37 28.20
C SER A 155 -1.18 -0.47 26.77
N VAL A 156 -2.35 0.11 26.50
CA VAL A 156 -2.97 0.07 25.18
C VAL A 156 -2.42 1.19 24.30
N TYR A 157 -1.91 0.82 23.12
CA TYR A 157 -1.48 1.76 22.08
C TYR A 157 -2.28 1.53 20.80
N SER A 158 -2.24 2.49 19.86
CA SER A 158 -2.85 2.37 18.54
C SER A 158 -1.83 2.63 17.45
N SER A 159 -1.93 1.88 16.35
CA SER A 159 -1.07 1.99 15.17
C SER A 159 -1.24 3.33 14.44
N ASN A 160 -0.41 3.58 13.43
CA ASN A 160 -0.79 4.51 12.36
C ASN A 160 -2.08 4.04 11.67
N ILE A 161 -2.79 4.97 11.04
CA ILE A 161 -3.97 4.67 10.22
C ILE A 161 -3.46 4.31 8.81
N ALA A 162 -3.75 3.10 8.34
CA ALA A 162 -3.33 2.60 7.03
C ALA A 162 -4.47 2.71 6.01
N ALA A 163 -4.18 3.22 4.82
CA ALA A 163 -5.14 3.30 3.71
C ALA A 163 -5.25 1.94 2.99
N VAL A 164 -6.44 1.62 2.50
CA VAL A 164 -6.73 0.37 1.78
C VAL A 164 -7.22 0.69 0.37
N THR A 165 -6.49 0.20 -0.62
CA THR A 165 -6.71 0.47 -2.05
C THR A 165 -6.43 -0.78 -2.89
N GLY A 166 -6.69 -0.74 -4.19
CA GLY A 166 -6.38 -1.83 -5.12
C GLY A 166 -7.45 -2.92 -5.23
N MET A 167 -8.56 -2.78 -4.50
CA MET A 167 -9.75 -3.64 -4.64
C MET A 167 -10.76 -3.00 -5.60
N ASP A 168 -11.69 -3.81 -6.10
CA ASP A 168 -12.84 -3.31 -6.86
C ASP A 168 -13.79 -2.47 -5.98
N ALA A 169 -14.43 -1.46 -6.58
CA ALA A 169 -15.35 -0.59 -5.86
C ALA A 169 -16.64 -1.35 -5.47
N GLY A 170 -16.94 -1.38 -4.17
CA GLY A 170 -18.07 -2.14 -3.61
C GLY A 170 -17.76 -3.60 -3.28
N CYS A 171 -16.52 -4.06 -3.52
CA CYS A 171 -16.12 -5.42 -3.17
C CYS A 171 -15.84 -5.60 -1.68
N ASN A 172 -16.58 -6.49 -1.05
CA ASN A 172 -16.40 -6.83 0.35
C ASN A 172 -15.18 -7.74 0.54
N ALA A 173 -14.30 -7.38 1.48
CA ALA A 173 -13.31 -8.28 2.04
C ALA A 173 -13.66 -8.58 3.50
N THR A 174 -13.27 -9.78 3.96
CA THR A 174 -13.27 -10.08 5.40
C THR A 174 -12.08 -9.40 6.04
N VAL A 175 -12.34 -8.50 6.98
CA VAL A 175 -11.33 -7.86 7.83
C VAL A 175 -11.24 -8.61 9.15
N GLY A 176 -10.03 -8.89 9.61
CA GLY A 176 -9.74 -9.55 10.88
C GLY A 176 -8.47 -9.05 11.53
N VAL A 177 -8.28 -9.42 12.79
CA VAL A 177 -7.05 -9.13 13.56
C VAL A 177 -6.68 -10.31 14.43
N SER A 178 -5.39 -10.57 14.59
CA SER A 178 -4.86 -11.64 15.43
C SER A 178 -3.50 -11.23 16.02
N GLY A 179 -2.94 -12.09 16.88
CA GLY A 179 -1.66 -11.84 17.55
C GLY A 179 -1.80 -11.63 19.06
N GLN A 180 -0.77 -11.03 19.65
CA GLN A 180 -0.64 -10.87 21.11
C GLN A 180 -1.27 -9.57 21.61
N GLY A 181 -1.51 -9.48 22.93
CA GLY A 181 -1.95 -8.23 23.56
C GLY A 181 -3.44 -7.88 23.37
N THR A 182 -4.31 -8.87 23.20
CA THR A 182 -5.76 -8.70 22.97
C THR A 182 -6.06 -7.66 21.87
N PRO A 183 -5.60 -7.89 20.63
CA PRO A 183 -5.66 -6.88 19.59
C PRO A 183 -7.08 -6.67 19.06
N GLU A 184 -7.39 -5.42 18.73
CA GLU A 184 -8.64 -4.99 18.09
C GLU A 184 -8.32 -4.13 16.87
N TYR A 185 -9.23 -4.12 15.89
CA TYR A 185 -9.16 -3.19 14.76
C TYR A 185 -10.40 -2.29 14.70
N ARG A 186 -10.27 -1.17 14.00
CA ARG A 186 -11.39 -0.34 13.54
C ARG A 186 -11.24 0.00 12.06
N VAL A 187 -12.37 0.22 11.39
CA VAL A 187 -12.43 0.69 9.99
C VAL A 187 -12.99 2.10 9.95
N CYS A 188 -12.30 2.98 9.25
CA CYS A 188 -12.59 4.41 9.17
C CYS A 188 -12.89 4.83 7.73
N SER A 189 -13.90 5.69 7.56
CA SER A 189 -14.24 6.34 6.28
C SER A 189 -13.35 7.55 5.98
N THR A 190 -12.64 8.07 6.99
CA THR A 190 -11.71 9.21 6.88
C THR A 190 -10.30 8.83 7.32
N SER A 191 -9.27 9.42 6.68
CA SER A 191 -7.84 9.16 6.95
C SER A 191 -7.37 9.46 8.37
N ASN A 192 -8.11 10.28 9.12
CA ASN A 192 -7.85 10.61 10.52
C ASN A 192 -8.79 9.90 11.51
N CYS A 193 -9.62 8.97 11.04
CA CYS A 193 -10.65 8.29 11.84
C CYS A 193 -11.61 9.23 12.60
N SER A 194 -11.89 10.42 12.06
CA SER A 194 -12.95 11.31 12.57
C SER A 194 -14.36 10.75 12.25
N SER A 195 -14.49 9.99 11.16
CA SER A 195 -15.62 9.12 10.86
C SER A 195 -15.19 7.65 10.87
N VAL A 196 -16.01 6.80 11.51
CA VAL A 196 -15.72 5.39 11.80
C VAL A 196 -16.90 4.53 11.36
N ASP A 197 -16.63 3.52 10.53
CA ASP A 197 -17.64 2.62 9.96
C ASP A 197 -17.79 1.35 10.80
N ILE A 198 -16.66 0.85 11.33
CA ILE A 198 -16.60 -0.27 12.27
C ILE A 198 -15.75 0.19 13.45
N THR A 199 -16.35 0.27 14.64
CA THR A 199 -15.63 0.59 15.88
C THR A 199 -14.74 -0.57 16.32
N TRP A 200 -13.91 -0.33 17.34
CA TRP A 200 -12.98 -1.32 17.89
C TRP A 200 -13.64 -2.68 18.13
N THR A 201 -13.10 -3.70 17.48
CA THR A 201 -13.62 -5.08 17.54
C THR A 201 -12.54 -6.12 17.31
N THR A 202 -12.77 -7.31 17.82
CA THR A 202 -12.01 -8.55 17.56
C THR A 202 -12.71 -9.45 16.55
N SER A 203 -13.96 -9.15 16.18
CA SER A 203 -14.78 -10.00 15.31
C SER A 203 -14.43 -9.80 13.84
N ASN A 204 -14.42 -10.89 13.06
CA ASN A 204 -14.26 -10.77 11.61
C ASN A 204 -15.51 -10.13 11.00
N ASN A 205 -15.34 -9.06 10.22
CA ASN A 205 -16.43 -8.36 9.52
C ASN A 205 -16.21 -8.36 8.01
N SER A 206 -17.26 -8.58 7.22
CA SER A 206 -17.23 -8.47 5.77
C SER A 206 -17.68 -7.06 5.36
N VAL A 207 -16.79 -6.29 4.73
CA VAL A 207 -17.03 -4.87 4.43
C VAL A 207 -16.28 -4.44 3.17
N ALA A 208 -16.88 -3.55 2.38
CA ALA A 208 -16.21 -2.93 1.23
C ALA A 208 -15.08 -2.01 1.72
N MET A 209 -13.83 -2.42 1.50
CA MET A 209 -12.63 -1.73 2.04
C MET A 209 -11.96 -0.78 1.05
N GLN A 210 -12.32 -0.82 -0.24
CA GLN A 210 -11.74 0.06 -1.27
C GLN A 210 -11.92 1.55 -0.91
N GLY A 211 -10.81 2.26 -0.70
CA GLY A 211 -10.78 3.68 -0.34
C GLY A 211 -11.01 3.97 1.15
N LYS A 212 -11.09 2.93 2.00
CA LYS A 212 -11.22 3.07 3.46
C LYS A 212 -9.86 2.98 4.15
N TYR A 213 -9.88 3.12 5.47
CA TYR A 213 -8.70 3.06 6.32
C TYR A 213 -8.89 2.07 7.46
N ILE A 214 -7.82 1.40 7.85
CA ILE A 214 -7.77 0.49 9.00
C ILE A 214 -6.81 1.04 10.07
N GLN A 215 -7.16 0.87 11.34
CA GLN A 215 -6.25 1.13 12.46
C GLN A 215 -6.37 0.01 13.48
N LEU A 216 -5.26 -0.35 14.09
CA LEU A 216 -5.16 -1.40 15.10
C LEU A 216 -4.93 -0.78 16.48
N ARG A 217 -5.33 -1.50 17.53
CA ARG A 217 -4.88 -1.25 18.90
C ARG A 217 -4.60 -2.57 19.60
N ALA A 218 -3.65 -2.55 20.53
CA ALA A 218 -3.32 -3.70 21.35
C ALA A 218 -2.62 -3.27 22.64
N THR A 219 -2.61 -4.17 23.62
CA THR A 219 -1.91 -4.03 24.88
C THR A 219 -0.47 -4.51 24.73
N THR A 220 0.49 -3.70 25.15
CA THR A 220 1.90 -4.11 25.24
C THR A 220 2.13 -5.24 26.24
N ALA A 221 3.27 -5.92 26.13
CA ALA A 221 3.66 -6.94 27.09
C ALA A 221 3.73 -6.38 28.53
N ALA A 222 3.58 -7.25 29.54
CA ALA A 222 3.89 -6.88 30.92
C ALA A 222 5.41 -6.89 31.16
N THR A 223 6.13 -7.79 30.48
CA THR A 223 7.59 -7.90 30.52
C THR A 223 8.23 -6.79 29.70
N ALA A 224 9.31 -6.20 30.22
CA ALA A 224 10.16 -5.24 29.53
C ALA A 224 10.89 -5.87 28.32
N GLY A 225 11.27 -5.06 27.34
CA GLY A 225 12.03 -5.48 26.14
C GLY A 225 11.34 -6.52 25.25
N THR A 226 10.03 -6.71 25.41
CA THR A 226 9.25 -7.78 24.78
C THR A 226 8.38 -7.19 23.67
N THR A 227 8.53 -7.73 22.46
CA THR A 227 7.70 -7.38 21.30
C THR A 227 6.43 -8.24 21.28
N HIS A 228 5.29 -7.59 21.09
CA HIS A 228 4.07 -8.21 20.58
C HIS A 228 3.96 -7.94 19.08
N THR A 229 3.65 -8.97 18.30
CA THR A 229 3.24 -8.83 16.89
C THR A 229 1.74 -8.98 16.78
N ILE A 230 1.12 -8.04 16.07
CA ILE A 230 -0.31 -7.99 15.76
C ILE A 230 -0.44 -8.06 14.24
N THR A 231 -1.20 -9.03 13.75
CA THR A 231 -1.45 -9.21 12.32
C THR A 231 -2.86 -8.76 11.99
N ALA A 232 -3.00 -7.83 11.05
CA ALA A 232 -4.30 -7.51 10.45
C ALA A 232 -4.43 -8.22 9.11
N SER A 233 -5.61 -8.75 8.82
CA SER A 233 -5.94 -9.36 7.53
C SER A 233 -7.10 -8.63 6.86
N ILE A 234 -7.01 -8.47 5.54
CA ILE A 234 -8.07 -7.95 4.67
C ILE A 234 -8.11 -8.85 3.44
N GLY A 235 -9.12 -9.72 3.37
CA GLY A 235 -9.22 -10.73 2.32
C GLY A 235 -8.00 -11.67 2.36
N PRO A 236 -7.28 -11.87 1.24
CA PRO A 236 -6.09 -12.73 1.20
C PRO A 236 -4.81 -12.04 1.71
N VAL A 237 -4.82 -10.73 1.98
CA VAL A 237 -3.61 -9.96 2.34
C VAL A 237 -3.54 -9.74 3.85
N SER A 238 -2.36 -9.98 4.42
CA SER A 238 -2.05 -9.70 5.83
C SER A 238 -0.89 -8.72 5.98
N SER A 239 -0.91 -7.91 7.03
CA SER A 239 0.17 -6.99 7.38
C SER A 239 0.36 -6.93 8.89
N ASP A 240 1.62 -6.87 9.32
CA ASP A 240 2.01 -6.91 10.73
C ASP A 240 2.29 -5.51 11.29
N TRP A 241 1.93 -5.34 12.55
CA TRP A 241 2.27 -4.20 13.40
C TRP A 241 2.93 -4.71 14.66
N SER A 242 4.13 -4.22 14.97
CA SER A 242 4.88 -4.59 16.17
C SER A 242 4.87 -3.47 17.21
N ILE A 243 4.63 -3.87 18.46
CA ILE A 243 4.73 -3.01 19.65
C ILE A 243 5.72 -3.62 20.63
N THR A 244 6.78 -2.87 20.98
CA THR A 244 7.87 -3.35 21.84
C THR A 244 7.93 -2.55 23.13
N THR A 245 7.82 -3.24 24.27
CA THR A 245 8.02 -2.61 25.57
C THR A 245 9.46 -2.16 25.75
N THR A 246 9.67 -1.09 26.51
CA THR A 246 11.02 -0.61 26.79
C THR A 246 11.84 -1.65 27.57
N PRO A 247 13.10 -1.96 27.20
CA PRO A 247 13.95 -2.91 27.92
C PRO A 247 14.33 -2.45 29.33
N THR A 248 14.46 -3.40 30.27
CA THR A 248 14.98 -3.14 31.63
C THR A 248 16.46 -2.78 31.60
N ASP A 249 17.20 -3.46 30.73
CA ASP A 249 18.59 -3.16 30.39
C ASP A 249 18.66 -3.05 28.85
N CYS A 250 18.84 -1.84 28.36
CA CYS A 250 18.90 -1.55 26.93
C CYS A 250 20.27 -1.84 26.30
N SER A 251 21.31 -2.21 27.06
CA SER A 251 22.61 -2.63 26.52
C SER A 251 22.55 -3.95 25.75
N THR A 252 21.54 -4.77 26.05
CA THR A 252 21.20 -6.00 25.29
C THR A 252 20.60 -5.71 23.90
N GLY A 253 20.16 -4.47 23.65
CA GLY A 253 19.63 -4.03 22.37
C GLY A 253 20.70 -3.49 21.42
N ALA A 254 20.26 -2.94 20.29
CA ALA A 254 21.15 -2.17 19.42
C ALA A 254 21.58 -0.86 20.13
N ILE A 255 22.74 -0.33 19.77
CA ILE A 255 23.15 1.01 20.22
C ILE A 255 22.10 2.02 19.75
N GLY A 256 21.73 2.98 20.60
CA GLY A 256 20.58 3.88 20.41
C GLY A 256 19.27 3.36 21.01
N THR A 257 19.22 2.15 21.56
CA THR A 257 18.04 1.66 22.29
C THR A 257 17.80 2.51 23.54
N VAL A 258 16.56 2.96 23.72
CA VAL A 258 16.13 3.69 24.92
C VAL A 258 15.76 2.69 26.01
N CYS A 259 16.32 2.85 27.20
CA CYS A 259 16.03 2.08 28.42
C CYS A 259 14.67 2.47 29.03
N ALA A 260 14.11 1.60 29.87
CA ALA A 260 12.82 1.81 30.54
C ALA A 260 12.76 3.10 31.39
N ASP A 261 13.90 3.55 31.88
CA ASP A 261 14.06 4.78 32.63
C ASP A 261 14.07 6.05 31.74
N GLY A 262 14.35 5.88 30.44
CA GLY A 262 14.42 6.91 29.41
C GLY A 262 15.86 7.29 28.99
N SER A 263 16.89 6.71 29.61
CA SER A 263 18.29 6.81 29.16
C SER A 263 18.49 6.08 27.82
N VAL A 264 19.61 6.33 27.13
CA VAL A 264 19.90 5.78 25.79
C VAL A 264 21.23 5.04 25.81
N TYR A 265 21.23 3.75 25.43
CA TYR A 265 22.47 2.98 25.32
C TYR A 265 23.37 3.55 24.22
N ALA A 266 24.59 3.95 24.59
CA ALA A 266 25.54 4.65 23.73
C ALA A 266 26.72 3.79 23.24
N GLY A 267 26.73 2.49 23.59
CA GLY A 267 27.84 1.56 23.35
C GLY A 267 28.63 1.28 24.63
N THR A 268 29.80 0.66 24.53
CA THR A 268 30.66 0.36 25.68
C THR A 268 31.66 1.49 25.94
N THR A 269 31.84 1.91 27.19
CA THR A 269 32.89 2.88 27.56
C THR A 269 34.29 2.25 27.46
N PRO A 270 35.32 2.99 27.01
CA PRO A 270 36.73 2.55 27.04
C PRO A 270 37.29 2.43 28.48
N ASP A 271 36.57 2.90 29.49
CA ASP A 271 36.84 2.60 30.90
C ASP A 271 36.14 1.29 31.30
N GLY A 272 36.91 0.24 31.58
CA GLY A 272 36.40 -1.07 31.99
C GLY A 272 35.70 -1.92 30.92
N ASN A 273 35.42 -1.39 29.71
CA ASN A 273 34.66 -2.06 28.64
C ASN A 273 33.23 -2.49 29.05
N VAL A 274 32.59 -1.70 29.93
CA VAL A 274 31.20 -1.90 30.38
C VAL A 274 30.22 -1.09 29.51
N PRO A 275 28.91 -1.41 29.50
CA PRO A 275 27.91 -0.55 28.87
C PRO A 275 27.98 0.90 29.34
N MET A 276 27.69 1.84 28.45
CA MET A 276 27.57 3.26 28.75
C MET A 276 26.26 3.78 28.18
N TYR A 277 25.56 4.59 28.96
CA TYR A 277 24.27 5.18 28.64
C TYR A 277 24.40 6.70 28.67
N VAL A 278 23.63 7.40 27.85
CA VAL A 278 23.54 8.86 27.88
C VAL A 278 22.12 9.32 28.18
N THR A 279 22.03 10.55 28.68
CA THR A 279 20.78 11.31 28.72
C THR A 279 20.16 11.44 27.33
N ARG A 280 18.84 11.32 27.20
CA ARG A 280 18.15 11.36 25.89
C ARG A 280 18.25 12.71 25.18
N CYS A 281 18.37 13.78 25.95
CA CYS A 281 18.54 15.15 25.49
C CYS A 281 19.79 15.77 26.14
N ASP A 282 20.31 16.85 25.55
CA ASP A 282 21.37 17.63 26.18
C ASP A 282 20.87 18.32 27.46
N TYR A 283 21.80 18.81 28.28
CA TYR A 283 21.49 19.50 29.53
C TYR A 283 20.37 20.55 29.38
N ASN A 284 19.42 20.55 30.33
CA ASN A 284 18.25 21.43 30.40
C ASN A 284 17.25 21.38 29.22
N MET A 285 17.42 20.47 28.26
CA MET A 285 16.40 20.17 27.26
C MET A 285 15.41 19.11 27.79
N THR A 286 14.20 19.06 27.22
CA THR A 286 13.13 18.13 27.65
C THR A 286 12.64 17.28 26.49
N TRP A 287 12.39 15.98 26.71
CA TRP A 287 11.78 15.13 25.69
C TRP A 287 10.25 15.30 25.66
N ASN A 288 9.68 15.69 24.52
CA ASN A 288 8.23 15.92 24.39
C ASN A 288 7.42 14.72 23.87
N GLY A 289 8.05 13.55 23.72
CA GLY A 289 7.48 12.37 23.04
C GLY A 289 8.02 12.14 21.63
N SER A 290 8.52 13.18 20.95
CA SER A 290 9.04 13.09 19.58
C SER A 290 10.40 13.78 19.35
N ALA A 291 10.76 14.78 20.16
CA ALA A 291 12.00 15.54 20.03
C ALA A 291 12.45 16.10 21.39
N CYS A 292 13.73 16.46 21.48
CA CYS A 292 14.24 17.30 22.55
C CYS A 292 13.86 18.77 22.26
N ILE A 293 13.09 19.36 23.18
CA ILE A 293 12.60 20.74 23.14
C ILE A 293 13.31 21.60 24.20
N ASN A 294 12.96 22.89 24.23
CA ASN A 294 13.64 23.99 24.92
C ASN A 294 14.97 24.37 24.25
N PRO A 295 15.51 25.59 24.50
CA PRO A 295 16.83 25.96 24.02
C PRO A 295 17.89 24.98 24.53
N ARG A 296 18.87 24.65 23.68
CA ARG A 296 20.07 23.91 24.08
C ARG A 296 21.06 24.90 24.71
N PRO A 297 21.21 24.96 26.05
CA PRO A 297 22.16 25.87 26.68
C PRO A 297 23.59 25.43 26.38
N THR A 298 24.51 26.37 26.53
CA THR A 298 25.94 26.09 26.65
C THR A 298 26.39 26.49 28.05
N VAL A 299 27.38 25.78 28.59
CA VAL A 299 27.92 25.97 29.94
C VAL A 299 29.43 26.14 29.82
N THR A 300 30.04 26.93 30.70
CA THR A 300 31.50 27.01 30.82
C THR A 300 32.06 25.72 31.40
N TRP A 301 33.31 25.39 31.08
CA TRP A 301 33.98 24.27 31.73
C TRP A 301 34.33 24.63 33.18
N ASN A 302 34.81 25.86 33.37
CA ASN A 302 35.02 26.51 34.66
C ASN A 302 33.71 26.96 35.32
N ASN A 303 33.78 27.52 36.53
CA ASN A 303 32.72 28.29 37.20
C ASN A 303 32.16 29.51 36.39
N GLY A 304 32.82 29.90 35.29
CA GLY A 304 32.46 31.06 34.45
C GLY A 304 33.46 32.24 34.53
N GLN A 305 34.38 32.20 35.49
CA GLN A 305 35.44 33.19 35.67
C GLN A 305 36.65 32.89 34.79
N SER A 306 37.60 33.84 34.75
CA SER A 306 38.81 33.80 33.90
C SER A 306 40.12 33.61 34.68
N ASP A 307 40.01 33.28 35.96
CA ASP A 307 41.04 32.65 36.78
C ASP A 307 40.81 31.13 36.81
N PHE A 308 41.89 30.38 36.94
CA PHE A 308 41.86 28.94 36.76
C PHE A 308 42.87 28.22 37.65
N VAL A 309 42.45 27.08 38.21
CA VAL A 309 43.32 26.13 38.91
C VAL A 309 43.67 24.95 37.99
N ASP A 310 44.92 24.46 38.08
CA ASP A 310 45.36 23.17 37.53
C ASP A 310 44.89 22.09 38.50
N THR A 311 44.04 21.16 38.08
CA THR A 311 43.42 20.23 39.02
C THR A 311 44.39 19.11 39.44
N SER A 312 43.96 18.25 40.36
CA SER A 312 44.71 17.04 40.71
C SER A 312 44.62 15.93 39.64
N LEU A 313 43.88 16.14 38.54
CA LEU A 313 43.87 15.23 37.40
C LEU A 313 45.23 15.26 36.69
N ILE A 314 45.57 14.14 36.04
CA ILE A 314 46.69 14.14 35.10
C ILE A 314 46.22 14.88 33.84
N ASN A 315 47.02 15.82 33.35
CA ASN A 315 46.71 16.58 32.15
C ASN A 315 46.57 15.67 30.89
N CYS A 316 45.39 15.70 30.27
CA CYS A 316 44.91 14.76 29.25
C CYS A 316 45.36 15.10 27.82
N GLY A 317 45.11 14.18 26.88
CA GLY A 317 45.62 14.20 25.50
C GLY A 317 47.04 13.64 25.35
N SER A 318 47.62 13.17 26.44
CA SER A 318 48.92 12.47 26.48
C SER A 318 48.99 11.38 27.57
N ALA A 319 47.89 11.11 28.28
CA ALA A 319 47.87 10.29 29.49
C ALA A 319 46.57 9.47 29.56
N PRO A 320 46.60 8.17 29.19
CA PRO A 320 45.37 7.38 28.98
C PRO A 320 44.38 7.35 30.14
N ALA A 321 44.84 7.49 31.38
CA ALA A 321 44.03 7.33 32.59
C ALA A 321 42.88 8.36 32.74
N CYS A 322 43.06 9.59 32.25
CA CYS A 322 42.03 10.62 32.28
C CYS A 322 41.36 10.82 30.90
N ASP A 323 41.94 10.24 29.85
CA ASP A 323 41.37 10.25 28.50
C ASP A 323 40.13 9.33 28.42
N ASN A 324 40.01 8.31 29.29
CA ASN A 324 38.90 7.35 29.33
C ASN A 324 37.98 7.41 30.58
N SER A 325 38.44 7.91 31.73
CA SER A 325 37.76 7.74 33.03
C SER A 325 36.79 8.88 33.38
N GLY A 326 35.73 9.09 32.59
CA GLY A 326 34.85 10.27 32.72
C GLY A 326 34.16 10.42 34.07
N GLU A 327 33.76 9.31 34.69
CA GLU A 327 33.18 9.26 36.04
C GLU A 327 34.15 9.82 37.09
N THR A 328 35.34 9.22 37.21
CA THR A 328 36.39 9.63 38.16
C THR A 328 36.86 11.07 37.92
N ASN A 329 36.98 11.48 36.66
CA ASN A 329 37.28 12.87 36.31
C ASN A 329 36.19 13.80 36.85
N THR A 330 34.91 13.47 36.61
CA THR A 330 33.77 14.29 37.04
C THR A 330 33.71 14.39 38.56
N THR A 331 33.87 13.30 39.30
CA THR A 331 33.92 13.31 40.77
C THR A 331 35.03 14.23 41.30
N THR A 332 36.21 14.18 40.68
CA THR A 332 37.32 15.08 41.04
C THR A 332 36.97 16.54 40.76
N LEU A 333 36.43 16.84 39.59
CA LEU A 333 36.09 18.20 39.14
C LEU A 333 34.89 18.82 39.87
N ALA A 334 33.93 18.00 40.31
CA ALA A 334 32.79 18.44 41.10
C ALA A 334 33.17 18.79 42.56
N ALA A 335 34.28 18.23 43.07
CA ALA A 335 34.81 18.47 44.41
C ALA A 335 36.02 19.42 44.45
N ALA A 336 36.64 19.72 43.31
CA ALA A 336 37.77 20.64 43.19
C ALA A 336 37.33 22.10 43.14
N ASP A 337 38.13 22.97 43.75
CA ASP A 337 37.97 24.42 43.62
C ASP A 337 38.57 24.88 42.29
N SER A 338 37.74 25.50 41.47
CA SER A 338 38.06 25.80 40.07
C SER A 338 38.72 27.17 39.88
N ASP A 339 38.57 28.05 40.88
CA ASP A 339 39.31 29.30 41.03
C ASP A 339 40.10 29.34 42.35
N SER A 340 40.71 30.48 42.65
CA SER A 340 41.55 30.66 43.85
C SER A 340 41.47 32.07 44.45
N ASN A 341 40.52 32.89 43.98
CA ASN A 341 40.39 34.29 44.37
C ASN A 341 39.06 34.57 45.11
N ASP A 342 38.01 33.80 44.82
CA ASP A 342 36.76 33.85 45.56
C ASP A 342 36.81 32.92 46.80
N ALA A 343 35.91 33.17 47.76
CA ALA A 343 35.91 32.48 49.06
C ALA A 343 34.81 31.42 49.11
N GLY A 344 35.17 30.15 48.90
CA GLY A 344 34.28 29.01 49.10
C GLY A 344 34.83 27.74 48.45
N LEU A 345 33.93 26.92 47.92
CA LEU A 345 34.24 25.92 46.89
C LEU A 345 33.48 26.35 45.63
N GLN A 346 34.20 26.65 44.55
CA GLN A 346 33.65 27.01 43.26
C GLN A 346 33.88 25.82 42.31
N PRO A 347 32.93 24.87 42.16
CA PRO A 347 33.16 23.66 41.37
C PRO A 347 33.18 23.93 39.86
N HIS A 348 33.86 23.07 39.10
CA HIS A 348 33.89 23.14 37.64
C HIS A 348 32.48 22.89 37.06
N ALA A 349 31.86 23.94 36.49
CA ALA A 349 30.43 23.93 36.18
C ALA A 349 30.00 22.81 35.21
N ALA A 350 30.80 22.52 34.17
CA ALA A 350 30.48 21.45 33.22
C ALA A 350 30.42 20.06 33.87
N ALA A 351 31.33 19.77 34.81
CA ALA A 351 31.32 18.53 35.58
C ALA A 351 30.16 18.52 36.58
N LYS A 352 29.98 19.62 37.31
CA LYS A 352 28.95 19.75 38.35
C LYS A 352 27.53 19.63 37.81
N VAL A 353 27.28 20.08 36.56
CA VAL A 353 26.02 19.90 35.84
C VAL A 353 25.60 18.43 35.72
N CYS A 354 26.56 17.51 35.56
CA CYS A 354 26.27 16.08 35.49
C CYS A 354 26.22 15.45 36.89
N ASP A 355 27.16 15.80 37.76
CA ASP A 355 27.24 15.32 39.16
C ASP A 355 25.97 15.60 39.97
N ASP A 356 25.36 16.79 39.82
CA ASP A 356 24.06 17.13 40.47
C ASP A 356 22.84 16.56 39.71
N MET A 357 23.03 15.94 38.55
CA MET A 357 21.90 15.55 37.71
C MET A 357 21.18 14.34 38.30
N THR A 358 19.91 14.53 38.68
CA THR A 358 18.99 13.43 38.92
C THR A 358 17.95 13.38 37.81
N VAL A 359 18.14 12.47 36.86
CA VAL A 359 17.23 12.27 35.72
C VAL A 359 17.09 10.78 35.42
N HIS A 360 15.94 10.41 34.85
CA HIS A 360 15.58 8.99 34.63
C HIS A 360 15.53 8.16 35.93
N GLY A 361 15.44 8.81 37.11
CA GLY A 361 15.50 8.11 38.40
C GLY A 361 16.90 7.68 38.83
N ASN A 362 17.95 8.11 38.14
CA ASN A 362 19.34 7.85 38.46
C ASN A 362 20.08 9.16 38.79
N SER A 363 21.11 9.07 39.63
CA SER A 363 21.91 10.19 40.16
C SER A 363 23.43 9.91 40.09
N ASP A 364 23.83 9.03 39.17
CA ASP A 364 25.19 8.56 38.90
C ASP A 364 25.68 9.09 37.54
N TRP A 365 25.18 10.27 37.16
CA TRP A 365 25.48 10.90 35.89
C TRP A 365 26.83 11.63 35.97
N TYR A 366 27.64 11.51 34.92
CA TYR A 366 28.95 12.12 34.83
C TYR A 366 29.18 12.81 33.48
N LEU A 367 30.14 13.74 33.45
CA LEU A 367 30.59 14.37 32.22
C LEU A 367 31.57 13.41 31.51
N PRO A 368 31.28 12.93 30.28
CA PRO A 368 32.10 11.91 29.63
C PRO A 368 33.54 12.38 29.43
N SER A 369 34.50 11.47 29.51
CA SER A 369 35.88 11.72 29.06
C SER A 369 35.96 11.92 27.55
N ILE A 370 37.09 12.42 27.05
CA ILE A 370 37.26 12.67 25.61
C ILE A 370 37.17 11.39 24.76
N MET A 371 37.58 10.23 25.28
CA MET A 371 37.43 8.95 24.57
C MET A 371 36.01 8.38 24.67
N GLU A 372 35.29 8.64 25.76
CA GLU A 372 33.86 8.30 25.86
C GLU A 372 33.02 9.16 24.90
N LEU A 373 33.29 10.47 24.80
CA LEU A 373 32.69 11.32 23.77
C LEU A 373 32.96 10.77 22.36
N ASN A 374 34.12 10.18 22.11
CA ASN A 374 34.44 9.60 20.80
C ASN A 374 33.58 8.38 20.49
N VAL A 375 33.29 7.52 21.48
CA VAL A 375 32.34 6.40 21.35
C VAL A 375 30.93 6.95 21.08
N ILE A 376 30.48 7.93 21.86
CA ILE A 376 29.17 8.56 21.70
C ILE A 376 29.06 9.23 20.31
N PHE A 377 30.12 9.87 19.82
CA PHE A 377 30.19 10.46 18.48
C PHE A 377 30.12 9.42 17.35
N GLY A 378 30.84 8.31 17.49
CA GLY A 378 30.77 7.19 16.55
C GLY A 378 29.35 6.64 16.43
N ASN A 379 28.64 6.59 17.55
CA ASN A 379 27.27 6.07 17.67
C ASN A 379 26.16 7.13 17.54
N LYS A 380 26.50 8.42 17.32
CA LYS A 380 25.57 9.55 17.40
C LYS A 380 24.34 9.44 16.49
N ALA A 381 24.46 8.73 15.36
CA ALA A 381 23.37 8.53 14.41
C ALA A 381 22.26 7.63 14.96
N ALA A 382 22.62 6.68 15.83
CA ALA A 382 21.66 5.79 16.49
C ALA A 382 21.16 6.38 17.82
N VAL A 383 22.03 7.05 18.57
CA VAL A 383 21.68 7.70 19.85
C VAL A 383 20.83 8.97 19.67
N GLY A 384 21.13 9.77 18.64
CA GLY A 384 20.30 10.90 18.22
C GLY A 384 20.31 12.14 19.13
N ASN A 385 19.52 13.14 18.76
CA ASN A 385 19.27 14.38 19.52
C ASN A 385 20.50 15.27 19.85
N PHE A 386 21.65 15.10 19.20
CA PHE A 386 22.83 15.96 19.37
C PHE A 386 22.72 17.30 18.62
N ASP A 387 23.69 18.18 18.81
CA ASP A 387 23.85 19.35 17.96
C ASP A 387 24.42 18.99 16.58
N SER A 388 23.66 19.37 15.55
CA SER A 388 24.03 19.25 14.14
C SER A 388 24.32 20.60 13.47
N GLY A 389 24.17 21.71 14.20
CA GLY A 389 24.46 23.06 13.71
C GLY A 389 25.94 23.44 13.81
N GLY A 390 26.67 22.82 14.74
CA GLY A 390 28.11 23.04 14.97
C GLY A 390 28.43 24.34 15.70
N ALA A 391 27.44 24.96 16.36
CA ALA A 391 27.59 26.27 16.99
C ALA A 391 28.50 26.24 18.23
N ALA A 392 28.60 25.10 18.90
CA ALA A 392 29.60 24.81 19.93
C ALA A 392 29.99 23.32 19.90
N GLY A 393 31.08 22.98 20.57
CA GLY A 393 31.47 21.59 20.81
C GLY A 393 30.93 21.07 22.15
N TYR A 394 31.00 19.74 22.33
CA TYR A 394 30.63 19.06 23.57
C TYR A 394 31.83 18.97 24.51
N TRP A 395 31.71 19.52 25.72
CA TRP A 395 32.75 19.41 26.73
C TRP A 395 32.95 17.97 27.18
N SER A 396 34.21 17.60 27.40
CA SER A 396 34.57 16.39 28.14
C SER A 396 35.06 16.74 29.55
N SER A 397 35.12 15.76 30.44
CA SER A 397 35.78 15.88 31.75
C SER A 397 37.32 15.77 31.68
N SER A 398 37.90 15.67 30.48
CA SER A 398 39.34 15.59 30.28
C SER A 398 39.97 16.99 30.26
N GLU A 399 40.61 17.38 31.37
CA GLU A 399 41.40 18.61 31.48
C GLU A 399 42.66 18.54 30.58
N ARG A 400 43.04 19.63 29.90
CA ARG A 400 44.29 19.67 29.13
C ARG A 400 45.44 20.28 29.92
N HIS A 401 45.18 21.41 30.56
CA HIS A 401 46.08 22.26 31.35
C HIS A 401 45.23 23.21 32.21
N MET A 402 45.85 23.91 33.17
CA MET A 402 45.19 24.86 34.07
C MET A 402 44.10 25.73 33.45
N ASN A 403 44.26 26.23 32.22
CA ASN A 403 43.31 27.11 31.55
C ASN A 403 42.59 26.47 30.35
N GLU A 404 42.86 25.21 30.00
CA GLU A 404 42.33 24.53 28.81
C GLU A 404 41.66 23.18 29.14
N ALA A 405 40.57 22.86 28.46
CA ALA A 405 39.90 21.57 28.53
C ALA A 405 39.60 20.98 27.15
N TRP A 406 39.45 19.66 27.07
CA TRP A 406 39.12 18.95 25.84
C TRP A 406 37.63 18.93 25.54
N PHE A 407 37.29 18.98 24.25
CA PHE A 407 35.93 18.91 23.75
C PHE A 407 35.88 18.27 22.36
N GLN A 408 34.67 17.85 21.92
CA GLN A 408 34.45 17.25 20.60
C GLN A 408 33.27 17.89 19.86
N TRP A 409 33.45 18.22 18.57
CA TRP A 409 32.33 18.64 17.73
C TRP A 409 31.56 17.43 17.20
N PHE A 410 30.24 17.39 17.41
CA PHE A 410 29.40 16.29 16.94
C PHE A 410 29.01 16.39 15.45
N THR A 411 29.31 17.52 14.81
CA THR A 411 29.18 17.72 13.35
C THR A 411 30.32 17.07 12.56
N SER A 412 31.57 17.16 13.03
CA SER A 412 32.77 16.67 12.32
C SER A 412 33.48 15.49 12.98
N GLY A 413 33.31 15.32 14.30
CA GLY A 413 34.09 14.36 15.11
C GLY A 413 35.43 14.90 15.57
N SER A 414 35.81 16.11 15.16
CA SER A 414 37.08 16.74 15.55
C SER A 414 37.14 16.93 17.06
N GLN A 415 38.27 16.58 17.66
CA GLN A 415 38.60 16.82 19.07
C GLN A 415 39.64 17.93 19.16
N ALA A 416 39.47 18.85 20.11
CA ALA A 416 40.36 19.99 20.31
C ALA A 416 40.30 20.47 21.76
N THR A 417 41.17 21.44 22.09
CA THR A 417 41.19 22.12 23.39
C THR A 417 40.65 23.53 23.24
N SER A 418 40.03 24.04 24.31
CA SER A 418 39.48 25.39 24.39
C SER A 418 39.63 25.93 25.80
N GLY A 419 39.71 27.26 25.93
CA GLY A 419 39.77 27.94 27.22
C GLY A 419 38.58 27.57 28.11
N LYS A 420 38.83 27.26 29.39
CA LYS A 420 37.78 26.76 30.32
C LYS A 420 36.65 27.77 30.57
N ASN A 421 36.85 29.05 30.29
CA ASN A 421 35.85 30.12 30.34
C ASN A 421 34.99 30.25 29.07
N ASN A 422 35.32 29.54 27.99
CA ASN A 422 34.42 29.43 26.83
C ASN A 422 33.23 28.53 27.15
N VAL A 423 32.16 28.64 26.36
CA VAL A 423 30.92 27.88 26.54
C VAL A 423 30.82 26.69 25.57
N GLY A 424 30.26 25.57 26.02
CA GLY A 424 30.11 24.34 25.26
C GLY A 424 28.87 23.54 25.67
N TYR A 425 28.48 22.55 24.87
CA TYR A 425 27.34 21.69 25.14
C TYR A 425 27.68 20.60 26.16
N ILE A 426 26.68 20.17 26.93
CA ILE A 426 26.80 19.10 27.93
C ILE A 426 25.83 17.97 27.58
N ARG A 427 26.37 16.75 27.49
CA ARG A 427 25.62 15.50 27.44
C ARG A 427 26.21 14.57 28.50
N CYS A 428 25.45 14.31 29.56
CA CYS A 428 25.90 13.44 30.64
C CYS A 428 25.76 11.96 30.27
N ALA A 429 26.72 11.15 30.68
CA ALA A 429 26.72 9.69 30.59
C ALA A 429 26.63 9.04 31.98
N ARG A 430 26.40 7.73 31.99
CA ARG A 430 26.52 6.81 33.13
C ARG A 430 26.96 5.44 32.62
N LYS A 431 27.48 4.55 33.46
CA LYS A 431 27.96 3.21 33.07
C LYS A 431 27.48 2.14 34.05
#